data_AF-A0A9E3RPJ5-F1
#
_entry.id   AF-A0A9E3RPJ5-F1
#
_cell.length_a   1.000
_cell.length_b   1.000
_cell.length_c   1.000
_cell.angle_alpha   90.00
_cell.angle_beta   90.00
_cell.angle_gamma   90.00
#
_symmetry.space_group_name_H-M   'P 1'
#
loop_
_entity.id
_entity.type
_entity.pdbx_description
1 polymer ?
#
loop_
_entity_poly.entity_id
_entity_poly.type
_entity_poly.pdbx_seq_one_letter_code
_entity_poly.pdbx_strand_id
1 'polypeptide(L)'
;MFLGSKVTSTFSSRTMGAMLCEDTVPNLTGTQAAKGLLGSYIRLSLWFVLGVILANALGVESIYMHVTPFHAVYSPVFGILGNLLVLILVACCVGLALFISRRHDWFGNDLSPRALKATLAGLFLMTVLLAGAIAMMRGGLEGIAAPYMRSQYEYVNDIGRGMSIRGLFSDYLKLHPFLSMHSKVHPPGPVAVLWVLSFLFGREALGLSIGTILFGSLAVFPLFYWVRDVRDQRTALICCLLYTLTPTILLFTATSADILFMPFTIGGLFLFWRAIHRKSIAYALGAGVLYALMSLLSFSLVSIGAFFGFVGLWRLADPAYRVSVFKTALVMLVAFVAVHGLVYLWSGFNVIECFHVCKAQFEEDQRNLDMQTPRYASYVYKLLNPLTMLFFAGIPLTVLFLGRLSRVERETKAVSVVCLLTLLVLNMLYLGRGEGERSAMYIIPFMVIPAACMLERIVASTRSLAPLSVTLAFLIGQCWLIETFLYTYW
;
A
#
# COMPACT_ATOMS: atom_id res chain seq x y z
N MET A 1 -48.74 7.85 -42.16
CA MET A 1 -47.89 9.01 -42.52
C MET A 1 -47.24 9.50 -41.23
N PHE A 2 -45.92 9.28 -41.10
CA PHE A 2 -44.96 9.76 -40.07
C PHE A 2 -45.22 9.42 -38.57
N LEU A 3 -44.58 8.37 -38.03
CA LEU A 3 -43.26 8.34 -37.34
C LEU A 3 -43.31 9.07 -35.97
N GLY A 4 -43.12 8.48 -34.80
CA GLY A 4 -42.46 7.22 -34.43
C GLY A 4 -41.05 7.48 -33.89
N SER A 5 -40.89 7.66 -32.56
CA SER A 5 -39.72 7.15 -31.81
C SER A 5 -39.97 7.25 -30.30
N LYS A 6 -40.24 6.09 -29.66
CA LYS A 6 -40.04 5.90 -28.23
C LYS A 6 -38.56 5.57 -28.03
N VAL A 7 -37.80 6.51 -27.47
CA VAL A 7 -36.45 6.23 -26.97
C VAL A 7 -36.62 5.56 -25.60
N THR A 8 -36.77 4.24 -25.60
CA THR A 8 -36.55 3.42 -24.41
C THR A 8 -35.07 3.14 -24.29
N SER A 9 -34.35 3.93 -23.49
CA SER A 9 -32.97 3.65 -23.11
C SER A 9 -32.93 2.39 -22.22
N THR A 10 -32.66 1.27 -22.86
CA THR A 10 -32.32 0.01 -22.20
C THR A 10 -30.88 0.12 -21.70
N PHE A 11 -30.72 0.58 -20.46
CA PHE A 11 -29.44 0.51 -19.76
C PHE A 11 -29.20 -0.94 -19.34
N SER A 12 -28.46 -1.67 -20.17
CA SER A 12 -28.08 -3.07 -19.93
C SER A 12 -27.01 -3.15 -18.83
N SER A 13 -27.43 -3.54 -17.63
CA SER A 13 -26.56 -4.10 -16.57
C SER A 13 -25.96 -5.47 -16.94
N ARG A 14 -26.25 -6.02 -18.13
CA ARG A 14 -25.82 -7.37 -18.55
C ARG A 14 -24.36 -7.47 -18.99
N THR A 15 -23.66 -6.38 -19.34
CA THR A 15 -22.31 -6.50 -19.94
C THR A 15 -21.16 -6.59 -18.92
N MET A 16 -21.32 -6.08 -17.70
CA MET A 16 -20.36 -6.36 -16.62
C MET A 16 -20.64 -7.68 -15.92
N GLY A 17 -21.93 -8.06 -15.80
CA GLY A 17 -22.34 -9.34 -15.22
C GLY A 17 -22.02 -10.52 -16.12
N ALA A 18 -22.38 -10.51 -17.41
CA ALA A 18 -22.34 -11.72 -18.25
C ALA A 18 -20.93 -12.23 -18.58
N MET A 19 -19.91 -11.36 -18.66
CA MET A 19 -18.52 -11.82 -18.83
C MET A 19 -17.95 -12.39 -17.53
N LEU A 20 -18.64 -12.18 -16.40
CA LEU A 20 -18.14 -12.44 -15.07
C LEU A 20 -19.08 -13.28 -14.17
N CYS A 21 -20.19 -13.86 -14.65
CA CYS A 21 -21.21 -14.50 -13.80
C CYS A 21 -21.40 -16.02 -13.94
N GLU A 22 -20.71 -16.73 -14.84
CA GLU A 22 -20.93 -18.18 -15.01
C GLU A 22 -19.76 -19.00 -14.46
N ASP A 23 -20.06 -19.96 -13.57
CA ASP A 23 -19.12 -20.97 -13.05
C ASP A 23 -18.61 -21.93 -14.15
N THR A 24 -19.25 -21.92 -15.32
CA THR A 24 -18.65 -22.35 -16.57
C THR A 24 -17.81 -21.20 -17.10
N VAL A 25 -16.52 -21.15 -16.74
CA VAL A 25 -15.58 -20.25 -17.44
C VAL A 25 -15.68 -20.62 -18.92
N PRO A 26 -16.23 -19.76 -19.80
CA PRO A 26 -16.22 -20.06 -21.23
C PRO A 26 -14.75 -20.29 -21.61
N ASN A 27 -14.49 -21.20 -22.56
CA ASN A 27 -13.15 -21.48 -23.08
C ASN A 27 -12.56 -20.24 -23.78
N LEU A 28 -12.25 -19.21 -22.99
CA LEU A 28 -11.67 -17.97 -23.43
C LEU A 28 -10.19 -18.23 -23.64
N THR A 29 -9.71 -17.88 -24.83
CA THR A 29 -8.28 -17.78 -25.08
C THR A 29 -7.66 -16.72 -24.17
N GLY A 30 -6.37 -16.84 -23.86
CA GLY A 30 -5.64 -15.83 -23.09
C GLY A 30 -5.79 -14.41 -23.65
N THR A 31 -5.82 -14.28 -24.98
CA THR A 31 -6.04 -13.00 -25.68
C THR A 31 -7.44 -12.43 -25.44
N GLN A 32 -8.49 -13.26 -25.42
CA GLN A 32 -9.85 -12.81 -25.12
C GLN A 32 -9.99 -12.35 -23.67
N ALA A 33 -9.42 -13.10 -22.71
CA ALA A 33 -9.43 -12.71 -21.30
C ALA A 33 -8.67 -11.40 -21.08
N ALA A 34 -7.50 -11.23 -21.71
CA ALA A 34 -6.72 -10.00 -21.65
C ALA A 34 -7.49 -8.79 -22.22
N LYS A 35 -8.17 -8.95 -23.36
CA LYS A 35 -9.05 -7.92 -23.94
C LYS A 35 -10.22 -7.57 -23.03
N GLY A 36 -10.84 -8.57 -22.39
CA GLY A 36 -11.95 -8.36 -21.44
C GLY A 36 -11.53 -7.57 -20.20
N LEU A 37 -10.35 -7.88 -19.65
CA LEU A 37 -9.74 -7.13 -18.56
C LEU A 37 -9.43 -5.69 -18.98
N LEU A 38 -8.72 -5.50 -20.10
CA LEU A 38 -8.39 -4.17 -20.62
C LEU A 38 -9.64 -3.31 -20.81
N GLY A 39 -10.69 -3.86 -21.41
CA GLY A 39 -11.97 -3.17 -21.58
C GLY A 39 -12.61 -2.78 -20.24
N SER A 40 -12.47 -3.61 -19.20
CA SER A 40 -12.95 -3.28 -17.85
C SER A 40 -12.13 -2.18 -17.19
N TYR A 41 -10.80 -2.20 -17.36
CA TYR A 41 -9.90 -1.18 -16.83
C TYR A 41 -10.14 0.17 -17.48
N ILE A 42 -10.28 0.22 -18.82
CA ILE A 42 -10.61 1.44 -19.55
C ILE A 42 -11.95 2.01 -19.10
N ARG A 43 -13.01 1.18 -19.03
CA ARG A 43 -14.33 1.63 -18.57
C ARG A 43 -14.28 2.23 -17.18
N LEU A 44 -13.65 1.56 -16.22
CA LEU A 44 -13.55 2.09 -14.84
C LEU A 44 -12.73 3.38 -14.81
N SER A 45 -11.65 3.48 -15.59
CA SER A 45 -10.85 4.72 -15.70
C SER A 45 -11.68 5.88 -16.24
N LEU A 46 -12.48 5.66 -17.29
CA LEU A 46 -13.39 6.68 -17.83
C LEU A 46 -14.43 7.11 -16.79
N TRP A 47 -14.97 6.18 -16.00
CA TRP A 47 -15.88 6.51 -14.89
C TRP A 47 -15.20 7.34 -13.81
N PHE A 48 -13.94 7.04 -13.45
CA PHE A 48 -13.18 7.88 -12.52
C PHE A 48 -12.97 9.28 -13.07
N VAL A 49 -12.53 9.41 -14.34
CA VAL A 49 -12.34 10.73 -14.99
C VAL A 49 -13.65 11.51 -15.02
N LEU A 50 -14.75 10.88 -15.44
CA LEU A 50 -16.07 11.52 -15.45
C LEU A 50 -16.53 11.91 -14.04
N GLY A 51 -16.26 11.06 -13.03
CA GLY A 51 -16.55 11.35 -11.64
C GLY A 51 -15.78 12.56 -11.11
N VAL A 52 -14.51 12.70 -11.47
CA VAL A 52 -13.68 13.87 -11.14
C VAL A 52 -14.19 15.13 -11.84
N ILE A 53 -14.51 15.05 -13.14
CA ILE A 53 -15.07 16.17 -13.91
C ILE A 53 -16.40 16.62 -13.29
N LEU A 54 -17.29 15.67 -12.95
CA LEU A 54 -18.57 15.97 -12.33
C LEU A 54 -18.40 16.57 -10.94
N ALA A 55 -17.53 16.00 -10.11
CA ALA A 55 -17.20 16.52 -8.80
C ALA A 55 -16.73 17.98 -8.92
N ASN A 56 -15.79 18.26 -9.82
CA ASN A 56 -15.31 19.61 -10.06
C ASN A 56 -16.40 20.56 -10.58
N ALA A 57 -17.23 20.12 -11.54
CA ALA A 57 -18.34 20.92 -12.07
C ALA A 57 -19.40 21.27 -11.00
N LEU A 58 -19.51 20.44 -9.95
CA LEU A 58 -20.36 20.67 -8.79
C LEU A 58 -19.67 21.48 -7.68
N GLY A 59 -18.45 21.98 -7.91
CA GLY A 59 -17.67 22.72 -6.91
C GLY A 59 -17.06 21.84 -5.83
N VAL A 60 -16.92 20.54 -6.07
CA VAL A 60 -16.28 19.59 -5.14
C VAL A 60 -14.77 19.69 -5.21
N GLU A 61 -14.24 20.58 -4.39
CA GLU A 61 -12.82 20.78 -4.15
C GLU A 61 -12.39 20.01 -2.89
N SER A 62 -11.68 18.90 -3.07
CA SER A 62 -11.41 18.00 -1.94
C SER A 62 -10.44 18.59 -0.92
N ILE A 63 -9.35 19.22 -1.38
CA ILE A 63 -8.30 19.81 -0.55
C ILE A 63 -7.57 20.88 -1.38
N TYR A 64 -7.31 22.05 -0.78
CA TYR A 64 -6.54 23.15 -1.39
C TYR A 64 -7.12 23.75 -2.68
N MET A 65 -8.45 23.83 -2.81
CA MET A 65 -9.12 24.41 -4.01
C MET A 65 -8.73 23.71 -5.31
N HIS A 66 -8.55 22.39 -5.27
CA HIS A 66 -8.06 21.63 -6.41
C HIS A 66 -9.14 20.72 -7.04
N VAL A 67 -9.07 20.58 -8.37
CA VAL A 67 -10.04 19.87 -9.24
C VAL A 67 -10.16 18.38 -8.91
N THR A 68 -9.09 17.79 -8.39
CA THR A 68 -9.03 16.35 -8.09
C THR A 68 -9.50 16.05 -6.66
N PRO A 69 -10.19 14.92 -6.42
CA PRO A 69 -10.57 14.50 -5.09
C PRO A 69 -9.40 13.90 -4.28
N PHE A 70 -8.17 14.20 -4.68
CA PHE A 70 -6.93 13.57 -4.22
C PHE A 70 -6.07 14.59 -3.47
N HIS A 71 -5.25 14.14 -2.53
CA HIS A 71 -4.13 14.92 -1.98
C HIS A 71 -2.96 14.97 -2.98
N ALA A 72 -3.28 15.38 -4.20
CA ALA A 72 -2.36 15.53 -5.32
C ALA A 72 -2.74 16.78 -6.11
N VAL A 73 -1.75 17.60 -6.46
CA VAL A 73 -1.95 18.88 -7.15
C VAL A 73 -1.71 18.67 -8.64
N TYR A 74 -2.57 19.22 -9.49
CA TYR A 74 -2.36 19.24 -10.93
C TYR A 74 -1.14 20.10 -11.23
N SER A 75 -0.06 19.43 -11.60
CA SER A 75 1.24 20.04 -11.85
C SER A 75 1.91 19.19 -12.94
N PRO A 76 1.48 19.38 -14.20
CA PRO A 76 1.94 18.55 -15.28
C PRO A 76 3.43 18.80 -15.59
N VAL A 77 4.18 17.72 -15.82
CA VAL A 77 5.61 17.77 -16.15
C VAL A 77 5.90 17.01 -17.43
N PHE A 78 6.35 17.71 -18.47
CA PHE A 78 6.62 17.14 -19.80
C PHE A 78 8.11 17.17 -20.19
N GLY A 79 9.01 16.95 -19.23
CA GLY A 79 10.44 16.88 -19.51
C GLY A 79 10.79 15.70 -20.43
N ILE A 80 11.32 15.97 -21.62
CA ILE A 80 11.65 14.92 -22.62
C ILE A 80 12.66 13.92 -22.05
N LEU A 81 13.71 14.41 -21.39
CA LEU A 81 14.79 13.57 -20.86
C LEU A 81 14.31 12.70 -19.68
N GLY A 82 13.53 13.28 -18.76
CA GLY A 82 12.94 12.54 -17.64
C GLY A 82 11.98 11.45 -18.12
N ASN A 83 11.08 11.79 -19.04
CA ASN A 83 10.17 10.81 -19.64
C ASN A 83 10.91 9.71 -20.41
N LEU A 84 11.96 10.03 -21.17
CA LEU A 84 12.75 9.04 -21.89
C LEU A 84 13.47 8.08 -20.93
N LEU A 85 14.07 8.59 -19.85
CA LEU A 85 14.73 7.77 -18.84
C LEU A 85 13.74 6.82 -18.15
N VAL A 86 12.55 7.30 -17.82
CA VAL A 86 11.49 6.45 -17.25
C VAL A 86 11.06 5.38 -18.25
N LEU A 87 10.86 5.73 -19.52
CA LEU A 87 10.50 4.73 -20.54
C LEU A 87 11.58 3.67 -20.71
N ILE A 88 12.86 4.05 -20.67
CA ILE A 88 13.98 3.11 -20.72
C ILE A 88 13.98 2.21 -19.48
N LEU A 89 13.85 2.77 -18.28
CA LEU A 89 13.86 1.99 -17.03
C LEU A 89 12.64 1.09 -16.91
N VAL A 90 11.45 1.55 -17.32
CA VAL A 90 10.24 0.75 -17.46
C VAL A 90 10.46 -0.37 -18.47
N ALA A 91 11.04 -0.09 -19.64
CA ALA A 91 11.34 -1.10 -20.65
C ALA A 91 12.36 -2.14 -20.13
N CYS A 92 13.38 -1.71 -19.37
CA CYS A 92 14.32 -2.61 -18.71
C CYS A 92 13.64 -3.48 -17.64
N CYS A 93 12.74 -2.91 -16.83
CA CYS A 93 11.99 -3.64 -15.82
C CYS A 93 10.99 -4.63 -16.44
N VAL A 94 10.28 -4.22 -17.49
CA VAL A 94 9.44 -5.10 -18.30
C VAL A 94 10.30 -6.19 -18.95
N GLY A 95 11.46 -5.84 -19.49
CA GLY A 95 12.43 -6.78 -20.05
C GLY A 95 12.91 -7.81 -19.02
N LEU A 96 13.20 -7.38 -17.79
CA LEU A 96 13.56 -8.25 -16.68
C LEU A 96 12.38 -9.15 -16.27
N ALA A 97 11.18 -8.61 -16.15
CA ALA A 97 9.97 -9.37 -15.83
C ALA A 97 9.67 -10.41 -16.93
N LEU A 98 9.83 -10.05 -18.21
CA LEU A 98 9.71 -10.95 -19.34
C LEU A 98 10.83 -12.00 -19.38
N PHE A 99 12.06 -11.62 -19.03
CA PHE A 99 13.20 -12.54 -18.93
C PHE A 99 12.98 -13.59 -17.85
N ILE A 100 12.59 -13.16 -16.64
CA ILE A 100 12.16 -14.06 -15.56
C ILE A 100 11.03 -14.94 -16.07
N SER A 101 10.09 -14.37 -16.82
CA SER A 101 8.94 -15.11 -17.30
C SER A 101 9.25 -16.15 -18.37
N ARG A 102 10.25 -15.91 -19.22
CA ARG A 102 10.68 -16.86 -20.26
C ARG A 102 11.53 -18.00 -19.71
N ARG A 103 12.26 -17.75 -18.64
CA ARG A 103 13.11 -18.76 -17.96
C ARG A 103 12.32 -19.67 -17.03
N HIS A 104 11.06 -19.34 -16.75
CA HIS A 104 10.23 -20.08 -15.82
C HIS A 104 9.01 -20.69 -16.53
N ASP A 105 8.81 -21.99 -16.33
CA ASP A 105 7.53 -22.60 -16.64
C ASP A 105 6.48 -22.18 -15.60
N TRP A 106 5.81 -21.05 -15.87
CA TRP A 106 4.72 -20.52 -15.04
C TRP A 106 3.55 -21.48 -14.85
N PHE A 107 3.45 -22.50 -15.72
CA PHE A 107 2.39 -23.49 -15.69
C PHE A 107 2.88 -24.86 -15.25
N GLY A 108 4.15 -24.95 -14.84
CA GLY A 108 4.80 -26.16 -14.36
C GLY A 108 5.04 -26.12 -12.84
N ASN A 109 6.17 -26.73 -12.44
CA ASN A 109 6.54 -26.88 -11.04
C ASN A 109 7.06 -25.57 -10.42
N ASP A 110 7.06 -25.53 -9.08
CA ASP A 110 7.69 -24.47 -8.33
C ASP A 110 9.16 -24.27 -8.74
N LEU A 111 9.56 -22.99 -8.82
CA LEU A 111 10.96 -22.55 -8.92
C LEU A 111 11.87 -23.28 -7.93
N SER A 112 13.05 -23.66 -8.41
CA SER A 112 14.13 -24.10 -7.54
C SER A 112 14.51 -23.00 -6.54
N PRO A 113 15.06 -23.33 -5.36
CA PRO A 113 15.44 -22.33 -4.36
C PRO A 113 16.39 -21.24 -4.86
N ARG A 114 17.31 -21.59 -5.78
CA ARG A 114 18.23 -20.61 -6.40
C ARG A 114 17.49 -19.67 -7.34
N ALA A 115 16.62 -20.20 -8.21
CA ALA A 115 15.83 -19.39 -9.12
C ALA A 115 14.87 -18.47 -8.35
N LEU A 116 14.23 -18.99 -7.29
CA LEU A 116 13.37 -18.19 -6.43
C LEU A 116 14.12 -17.02 -5.79
N LYS A 117 15.31 -17.26 -5.20
CA LYS A 117 16.13 -16.18 -4.63
C LYS A 117 16.49 -15.12 -5.68
N ALA A 118 16.88 -15.53 -6.88
CA ALA A 118 17.18 -14.62 -7.98
C ALA A 118 15.93 -13.81 -8.41
N THR A 119 14.77 -14.45 -8.50
CA THR A 119 13.50 -13.77 -8.80
C THR A 119 13.14 -12.74 -7.74
N LEU A 120 13.24 -13.08 -6.45
CA LEU A 120 12.95 -12.13 -5.37
C LEU A 120 13.95 -10.96 -5.32
N ALA A 121 15.23 -11.22 -5.56
CA ALA A 121 16.24 -10.16 -5.69
C ALA A 121 15.94 -9.25 -6.91
N GLY A 122 15.51 -9.85 -8.03
CA GLY A 122 15.09 -9.11 -9.21
C GLY A 122 13.85 -8.25 -8.96
N LEU A 123 12.85 -8.76 -8.22
CA LEU A 123 11.66 -8.00 -7.82
C LEU A 123 12.03 -6.85 -6.89
N PHE A 124 12.88 -7.07 -5.89
CA PHE A 124 13.39 -6.02 -5.02
C PHE A 124 14.09 -4.92 -5.81
N LEU A 125 15.01 -5.29 -6.71
CA LEU A 125 15.72 -4.31 -7.54
C LEU A 125 14.75 -3.57 -8.47
N MET A 126 13.76 -4.26 -9.03
CA MET A 126 12.71 -3.65 -9.85
C MET A 126 11.91 -2.60 -9.05
N THR A 127 11.52 -2.89 -7.80
CA THR A 127 10.83 -1.93 -6.93
C THR A 127 11.67 -0.67 -6.72
N VAL A 128 12.96 -0.84 -6.38
CA VAL A 128 13.90 0.27 -6.15
C VAL A 128 14.05 1.14 -7.41
N LEU A 129 14.32 0.51 -8.55
CA LEU A 129 14.58 1.21 -9.80
C LEU A 129 13.33 1.92 -10.33
N LEU A 130 12.15 1.29 -10.26
CA LEU A 130 10.92 1.92 -10.72
C LEU A 130 10.49 3.08 -9.82
N ALA A 131 10.59 2.93 -8.50
CA ALA A 131 10.23 4.02 -7.58
C ALA A 131 11.13 5.24 -7.81
N GLY A 132 12.45 5.02 -7.93
CA GLY A 132 13.40 6.07 -8.28
C GLY A 132 13.12 6.68 -9.66
N ALA A 133 12.87 5.86 -10.67
CA ALA A 133 12.57 6.33 -12.03
C ALA A 133 11.35 7.24 -12.07
N ILE A 134 10.25 6.82 -11.44
CA ILE A 134 9.00 7.60 -11.41
C ILE A 134 9.24 8.92 -10.69
N ALA A 135 9.90 8.93 -9.52
CA ALA A 135 10.24 10.18 -8.84
C ALA A 135 11.14 11.11 -9.68
N MET A 136 12.07 10.56 -10.47
CA MET A 136 12.94 11.34 -11.36
C MET A 136 12.20 12.07 -12.50
N MET A 137 10.92 11.77 -12.74
CA MET A 137 10.12 12.53 -13.70
C MET A 137 10.02 14.01 -13.31
N ARG A 138 10.12 14.31 -12.01
CA ARG A 138 10.05 15.67 -11.45
C ARG A 138 11.42 16.26 -11.17
N GLY A 139 12.18 16.54 -12.23
CA GLY A 139 13.46 17.24 -12.10
C GLY A 139 14.67 16.33 -11.89
N GLY A 140 14.60 15.06 -12.29
CA GLY A 140 15.71 14.13 -12.19
C GLY A 140 16.00 13.76 -10.73
N LEU A 141 17.27 13.77 -10.31
CA LEU A 141 17.66 13.38 -8.95
C LEU A 141 17.02 14.25 -7.87
N GLU A 142 16.70 15.52 -8.18
CA GLU A 142 15.98 16.41 -7.27
C GLU A 142 14.60 15.87 -6.94
N GLY A 143 13.91 15.20 -7.87
CA GLY A 143 12.61 14.59 -7.62
C GLY A 143 12.67 13.46 -6.58
N ILE A 144 13.78 12.71 -6.53
CA ILE A 144 14.03 11.71 -5.49
C ILE A 144 14.33 12.39 -4.14
N ALA A 145 15.11 13.47 -4.14
CA ALA A 145 15.54 14.16 -2.93
C ALA A 145 14.47 15.08 -2.33
N ALA A 146 13.53 15.56 -3.14
CA ALA A 146 12.55 16.60 -2.80
C ALA A 146 11.77 16.36 -1.49
N PRO A 147 11.30 15.14 -1.17
CA PRO A 147 10.62 14.89 0.10
C PRO A 147 11.50 15.21 1.29
N TYR A 148 12.81 14.96 1.21
CA TYR A 148 13.76 15.15 2.30
C TYR A 148 14.36 16.56 2.34
N MET A 149 14.00 17.44 1.40
CA MET A 149 14.41 18.85 1.41
C MET A 149 13.48 19.75 2.24
N ARG A 150 12.31 19.25 2.66
CA ARG A 150 11.27 20.01 3.37
C ARG A 150 11.52 20.05 4.88
N SER A 151 12.55 20.80 5.27
CA SER A 151 13.10 20.79 6.62
C SER A 151 12.12 21.18 7.75
N GLN A 152 10.98 21.84 7.51
CA GLN A 152 10.05 22.18 8.61
C GLN A 152 8.94 21.16 8.85
N TYR A 153 8.64 20.32 7.85
CA TYR A 153 7.51 19.38 7.93
C TYR A 153 7.95 17.96 8.24
N GLU A 154 9.17 17.59 7.85
CA GLU A 154 9.55 16.18 7.72
C GLU A 154 10.51 15.67 8.80
N TYR A 155 10.38 14.37 9.11
CA TYR A 155 11.18 13.64 10.10
C TYR A 155 12.70 13.84 9.96
N VAL A 156 13.19 14.09 8.74
CA VAL A 156 14.61 14.30 8.44
C VAL A 156 15.24 15.43 9.26
N ASN A 157 14.47 16.48 9.56
CA ASN A 157 14.96 17.63 10.32
C ASN A 157 15.16 17.32 11.80
N ASP A 158 14.58 16.23 12.28
CA ASP A 158 14.71 15.81 13.67
C ASP A 158 15.85 14.80 13.88
N ILE A 159 16.56 14.41 12.81
CA ILE A 159 17.79 13.63 12.91
C ILE A 159 18.82 14.42 13.71
N GLY A 160 19.37 13.80 14.76
CA GLY A 160 20.34 14.45 15.64
C GLY A 160 19.75 15.12 16.88
N ARG A 161 18.42 15.28 16.96
CA ARG A 161 17.76 15.80 18.16
C ARG A 161 18.00 14.85 19.34
N GLY A 162 18.35 15.40 20.50
CA GLY A 162 18.75 14.60 21.67
C GLY A 162 20.17 14.01 21.58
N MET A 163 21.00 14.40 20.60
CA MET A 163 22.43 14.05 20.43
C MET A 163 22.76 12.56 20.22
N SER A 164 21.83 11.66 20.54
CA SER A 164 21.89 10.22 20.28
C SER A 164 20.47 9.68 20.10
N ILE A 165 20.31 8.49 19.51
CA ILE A 165 18.98 7.85 19.40
C ILE A 165 18.37 7.62 20.80
N ARG A 166 19.18 7.25 21.79
CA ARG A 166 18.71 7.14 23.18
C ARG A 166 18.20 8.48 23.71
N GLY A 167 18.96 9.55 23.47
CA GLY A 167 18.58 10.89 23.90
C GLY A 167 17.34 11.43 23.19
N LEU A 168 17.14 11.11 21.90
CA LEU A 168 15.90 11.40 21.18
C LEU A 168 14.70 10.81 21.90
N PHE A 169 14.76 9.54 22.30
CA PHE A 169 13.68 8.89 23.05
C PHE A 169 13.52 9.49 24.45
N SER A 170 14.63 9.71 25.17
CA SER A 170 14.63 10.24 26.53
C SER A 170 14.03 11.64 26.64
N ASP A 171 14.37 12.51 25.68
CA ASP A 171 13.94 13.91 25.69
C ASP A 171 12.79 14.18 24.73
N TYR A 172 12.20 13.15 24.11
CA TYR A 172 11.20 13.30 23.06
C TYR A 172 10.06 14.24 23.44
N LEU A 173 9.49 14.04 24.63
CA LEU A 173 8.38 14.85 25.14
C LEU A 173 8.79 16.31 25.40
N LYS A 174 10.05 16.55 25.81
CA LYS A 174 10.59 17.90 26.00
C LYS A 174 10.85 18.59 24.66
N LEU A 175 11.28 17.81 23.67
CA LEU A 175 11.58 18.26 22.33
C LEU A 175 10.32 18.49 21.49
N HIS A 176 9.21 17.82 21.82
CA HIS A 176 7.96 17.79 21.05
C HIS A 176 7.51 19.14 20.49
N PRO A 177 7.48 20.26 21.26
CA PRO A 177 7.08 21.56 20.73
C PRO A 177 7.97 22.08 19.57
N PHE A 178 9.21 21.61 19.50
CA PHE A 178 10.25 22.03 18.55
C PHE A 178 10.52 21.03 17.43
N LEU A 179 9.83 19.88 17.43
CA LEU A 179 9.96 18.88 16.37
C LEU A 179 9.28 19.34 15.08
N SER A 180 9.62 18.70 13.96
CA SER A 180 8.89 18.86 12.70
C SER A 180 7.41 18.47 12.85
N MET A 181 6.55 18.98 11.96
CA MET A 181 5.10 18.71 12.03
C MET A 181 4.77 17.22 12.04
N HIS A 182 5.36 16.41 11.15
CA HIS A 182 5.12 14.97 11.16
C HIS A 182 5.64 14.30 12.44
N SER A 183 6.78 14.71 12.98
CA SER A 183 7.22 14.19 14.27
C SER A 183 6.26 14.54 15.41
N LYS A 184 5.58 15.69 15.39
CA LYS A 184 4.68 16.05 16.49
C LYS A 184 3.45 15.13 16.60
N VAL A 185 3.03 14.49 15.52
CA VAL A 185 1.84 13.61 15.51
C VAL A 185 2.20 12.12 15.51
N HIS A 186 3.49 11.78 15.57
CA HIS A 186 4.00 10.41 15.56
C HIS A 186 4.91 10.12 16.77
N PRO A 187 5.19 8.85 17.08
CA PRO A 187 6.24 8.50 18.04
C PRO A 187 7.65 8.68 17.44
N PRO A 188 8.75 8.59 18.22
CA PRO A 188 10.12 8.86 17.76
C PRO A 188 10.68 7.87 16.72
N GLY A 189 10.01 6.75 16.46
CA GLY A 189 10.54 5.67 15.65
C GLY A 189 10.88 6.03 14.20
N PRO A 190 10.07 6.81 13.44
CA PRO A 190 10.41 7.17 12.07
C PRO A 190 11.72 7.97 12.01
N VAL A 191 11.89 8.93 12.93
CA VAL A 191 13.13 9.71 13.08
C VAL A 191 14.30 8.79 13.43
N ALA A 192 14.11 7.82 14.33
CA ALA A 192 15.15 6.87 14.71
C ALA A 192 15.59 5.97 13.54
N VAL A 193 14.64 5.47 12.74
CA VAL A 193 14.95 4.68 11.53
C VAL A 193 15.72 5.53 10.53
N LEU A 194 15.29 6.75 10.25
CA LEU A 194 16.00 7.66 9.36
C LEU A 194 17.39 8.03 9.89
N TRP A 195 17.55 8.19 11.21
CA TRP A 195 18.85 8.42 11.82
C TRP A 195 19.76 7.21 11.61
N VAL A 196 19.26 5.98 11.78
CA VAL A 196 20.05 4.77 11.47
C VAL A 196 20.46 4.74 10.00
N LEU A 197 19.53 5.02 9.08
CA LEU A 197 19.83 5.11 7.65
C LEU A 197 20.87 6.19 7.33
N SER A 198 20.89 7.29 8.09
CA SER A 198 21.86 8.36 7.89
C SER A 198 23.31 7.94 8.13
N PHE A 199 23.55 6.89 8.94
CA PHE A 199 24.89 6.34 9.12
C PHE A 199 25.38 5.55 7.89
N LEU A 200 24.46 5.00 7.11
CA LEU A 200 24.78 4.16 5.95
C LEU A 200 24.79 4.96 4.64
N PHE A 201 23.87 5.92 4.50
CA PHE A 201 23.63 6.65 3.26
C PHE A 201 23.97 8.15 3.35
N GLY A 202 24.39 8.63 4.52
CA GLY A 202 24.63 10.06 4.78
C GLY A 202 23.36 10.80 5.20
N ARG A 203 23.52 12.07 5.61
CA ARG A 203 22.43 12.95 6.05
C ARG A 203 21.83 13.80 4.94
N GLU A 204 22.46 13.80 3.77
CA GLU A 204 21.97 14.54 2.61
C GLU A 204 20.64 13.96 2.14
N ALA A 205 19.75 14.84 1.65
CA ALA A 205 18.39 14.50 1.24
C ALA A 205 18.37 13.31 0.25
N LEU A 206 19.22 13.35 -0.78
CA LEU A 206 19.31 12.27 -1.78
C LEU A 206 19.74 10.93 -1.16
N GLY A 207 20.72 10.94 -0.27
CA GLY A 207 21.21 9.73 0.39
C GLY A 207 20.12 9.08 1.25
N LEU A 208 19.41 9.87 2.04
CA LEU A 208 18.29 9.40 2.86
C LEU A 208 17.11 8.91 2.04
N SER A 209 16.78 9.57 0.92
CA SER A 209 15.76 9.08 -0.02
C SER A 209 16.11 7.70 -0.56
N ILE A 210 17.37 7.51 -1.01
CA ILE A 210 17.85 6.21 -1.52
C ILE A 210 17.78 5.14 -0.43
N GLY A 211 18.24 5.47 0.78
CA GLY A 211 18.16 4.57 1.93
C GLY A 211 16.72 4.16 2.26
N THR A 212 15.78 5.10 2.15
CA THR A 212 14.35 4.87 2.40
C THR A 212 13.71 4.00 1.33
N ILE A 213 14.00 4.25 0.05
CA ILE A 213 13.54 3.41 -1.07
C ILE A 213 14.04 1.97 -0.89
N LEU A 214 15.32 1.80 -0.59
CA LEU A 214 15.94 0.49 -0.38
C LEU A 214 15.32 -0.24 0.80
N PHE A 215 15.18 0.43 1.94
CA PHE A 215 14.59 -0.16 3.14
C PHE A 215 13.13 -0.52 2.93
N GLY A 216 12.34 0.41 2.38
CA GLY A 216 10.93 0.21 2.06
C GLY A 216 10.66 -0.96 1.13
N SER A 217 11.52 -1.12 0.11
CA SER A 217 11.43 -2.22 -0.87
C SER A 217 11.64 -3.61 -0.26
N LEU A 218 12.21 -3.71 0.96
CA LEU A 218 12.34 -4.99 1.67
C LEU A 218 10.98 -5.63 1.98
N ALA A 219 9.88 -4.87 1.95
CA ALA A 219 8.53 -5.36 2.18
C ALA A 219 8.09 -6.46 1.17
N VAL A 220 8.72 -6.54 0.00
CA VAL A 220 8.47 -7.58 -1.02
C VAL A 220 8.75 -8.99 -0.48
N PHE A 221 9.79 -9.16 0.34
CA PHE A 221 10.17 -10.49 0.85
C PHE A 221 9.13 -11.10 1.80
N PRO A 222 8.71 -10.43 2.90
CA PRO A 222 7.67 -10.98 3.76
C PRO A 222 6.33 -11.08 3.02
N LEU A 223 6.03 -10.20 2.07
CA LEU A 223 4.80 -10.30 1.25
C LEU A 223 4.78 -11.62 0.47
N PHE A 224 5.87 -11.93 -0.23
CA PHE A 224 5.99 -13.18 -0.98
C PHE A 224 5.74 -14.39 -0.09
N TYR A 225 6.43 -14.48 1.05
CA TYR A 225 6.30 -15.64 1.93
C TYR A 225 4.94 -15.73 2.60
N TRP A 226 4.30 -14.59 2.89
CA TRP A 226 2.94 -14.57 3.41
C TRP A 226 1.95 -15.12 2.39
N VAL A 227 1.98 -14.62 1.16
CA VAL A 227 1.03 -15.05 0.11
C VAL A 227 1.28 -16.50 -0.30
N ARG A 228 2.53 -16.93 -0.33
CA ARG A 228 2.87 -18.33 -0.61
C ARG A 228 2.29 -19.27 0.46
N ASP A 229 2.31 -18.86 1.73
CA ASP A 229 1.69 -19.60 2.82
C ASP A 229 0.14 -19.53 2.79
N VAL A 230 -0.44 -18.53 2.11
CA VAL A 230 -1.90 -18.40 1.93
C VAL A 230 -2.40 -19.24 0.76
N ARG A 231 -1.63 -19.32 -0.34
CA ARG A 231 -1.99 -20.03 -1.58
C ARG A 231 -0.85 -20.88 -2.12
N ASP A 232 -0.03 -20.28 -2.97
CA ASP A 232 1.04 -20.96 -3.70
C ASP A 232 2.09 -19.95 -4.19
N GLN A 233 3.18 -20.47 -4.74
CA GLN A 233 4.30 -19.64 -5.18
C GLN A 233 3.95 -18.73 -6.36
N ARG A 234 3.15 -19.20 -7.32
CA ARG A 234 2.76 -18.41 -8.50
C ARG A 234 1.92 -17.21 -8.09
N THR A 235 0.92 -17.43 -7.24
CA THR A 235 0.08 -16.37 -6.67
C THR A 235 0.94 -15.35 -5.91
N ALA A 236 1.93 -15.82 -5.15
CA ALA A 236 2.85 -14.95 -4.42
C ALA A 236 3.71 -14.07 -5.33
N LEU A 237 4.22 -14.61 -6.45
CA LEU A 237 4.96 -13.85 -7.45
C LEU A 237 4.08 -12.80 -8.13
N ILE A 238 2.87 -13.19 -8.54
CA ILE A 238 1.88 -12.26 -9.11
C ILE A 238 1.57 -11.15 -8.10
N CYS A 239 1.35 -11.49 -6.83
CA CYS A 239 1.09 -10.51 -5.77
C CYS A 239 2.23 -9.50 -5.61
N CYS A 240 3.50 -9.96 -5.62
CA CYS A 240 4.65 -9.06 -5.49
C CYS A 240 4.81 -8.14 -6.71
N LEU A 241 4.53 -8.64 -7.92
CA LEU A 241 4.50 -7.83 -9.13
C LEU A 241 3.42 -6.75 -9.05
N LEU A 242 2.20 -7.12 -8.66
CA LEU A 242 1.09 -6.19 -8.49
C LEU A 242 1.38 -5.16 -7.39
N TYR A 243 1.93 -5.59 -6.25
CA TYR A 243 2.28 -4.70 -5.13
C TYR A 243 3.30 -3.65 -5.56
N THR A 244 4.37 -4.07 -6.24
CA THR A 244 5.43 -3.17 -6.71
C THR A 244 4.92 -2.12 -7.71
N LEU A 245 3.88 -2.44 -8.46
CA LEU A 245 3.30 -1.56 -9.49
C LEU A 245 2.00 -0.87 -9.05
N THR A 246 1.60 -1.06 -7.79
CA THR A 246 0.43 -0.36 -7.23
C THR A 246 0.77 1.12 -7.09
N PRO A 247 -0.01 2.07 -7.63
CA PRO A 247 0.34 3.50 -7.59
C PRO A 247 0.70 4.02 -6.19
N THR A 248 -0.10 3.71 -5.17
CA THR A 248 0.22 4.05 -3.76
C THR A 248 1.61 3.53 -3.36
N ILE A 249 1.96 2.29 -3.69
CA ILE A 249 3.26 1.74 -3.29
C ILE A 249 4.37 2.37 -4.12
N LEU A 250 4.21 2.39 -5.44
CA LEU A 250 5.28 2.80 -6.35
C LEU A 250 5.65 4.27 -6.19
N LEU A 251 4.65 5.15 -6.11
CA LEU A 251 4.85 6.60 -5.98
C LEU A 251 5.45 6.93 -4.60
N PHE A 252 4.79 6.47 -3.53
CA PHE A 252 5.18 6.82 -2.16
C PHE A 252 6.40 6.07 -1.63
N THR A 253 6.91 5.05 -2.35
CA THR A 253 8.21 4.44 -2.01
C THR A 253 9.36 5.44 -2.11
N ALA A 254 9.32 6.34 -3.09
CA ALA A 254 10.34 7.38 -3.26
C ALA A 254 9.92 8.70 -2.62
N THR A 255 8.61 8.97 -2.51
CA THR A 255 8.12 10.29 -2.11
C THR A 255 7.67 10.41 -0.66
N SER A 256 7.59 9.34 0.14
CA SER A 256 7.14 9.41 1.54
C SER A 256 7.94 8.53 2.49
N ALA A 257 8.17 9.01 3.73
CA ALA A 257 8.78 8.21 4.78
C ALA A 257 7.87 7.08 5.30
N ASP A 258 6.57 7.09 5.00
CA ASP A 258 5.62 6.05 5.40
C ASP A 258 6.00 4.66 4.85
N ILE A 259 6.74 4.61 3.73
CA ILE A 259 7.27 3.36 3.20
C ILE A 259 8.18 2.63 4.20
N LEU A 260 8.84 3.35 5.12
CA LEU A 260 9.67 2.76 6.16
C LEU A 260 8.88 1.82 7.06
N PHE A 261 7.56 1.97 7.14
CA PHE A 261 6.74 1.14 8.01
C PHE A 261 6.33 -0.16 7.33
N MET A 262 6.42 -0.25 5.99
CA MET A 262 5.93 -1.39 5.21
C MET A 262 6.69 -2.70 5.48
N PRO A 263 8.03 -2.72 5.62
CA PRO A 263 8.74 -3.94 6.01
C PRO A 263 8.28 -4.49 7.36
N PHE A 264 8.04 -3.62 8.34
CA PHE A 264 7.53 -4.01 9.67
C PHE A 264 6.07 -4.46 9.59
N THR A 265 5.25 -3.74 8.82
CA THR A 265 3.82 -4.03 8.64
C THR A 265 3.60 -5.40 8.01
N ILE A 266 4.18 -5.62 6.83
CA ILE A 266 4.02 -6.89 6.11
C ILE A 266 4.75 -8.01 6.86
N GLY A 267 5.92 -7.73 7.45
CA GLY A 267 6.62 -8.68 8.32
C GLY A 267 5.77 -9.12 9.51
N GLY A 268 5.11 -8.20 10.20
CA GLY A 268 4.23 -8.48 11.33
C GLY A 268 3.03 -9.34 10.91
N LEU A 269 2.35 -8.97 9.81
CA LEU A 269 1.24 -9.74 9.23
C LEU A 269 1.66 -11.17 8.86
N PHE A 270 2.82 -11.31 8.22
CA PHE A 270 3.42 -12.58 7.85
C PHE A 270 3.72 -13.47 9.05
N LEU A 271 4.42 -12.94 10.06
CA LEU A 271 4.78 -13.70 11.26
C LEU A 271 3.55 -14.09 12.05
N PHE A 272 2.57 -13.19 12.18
CA PHE A 272 1.29 -13.49 12.81
C PHE A 272 0.55 -14.61 12.09
N TRP A 273 0.47 -14.56 10.76
CA TRP A 273 -0.14 -15.63 9.96
C TRP A 273 0.51 -16.98 10.27
N ARG A 274 1.85 -17.04 10.25
CA ARG A 274 2.59 -18.27 10.59
C ARG A 274 2.43 -18.69 12.05
N ALA A 275 2.33 -17.75 12.98
CA ALA A 275 2.14 -18.05 14.40
C ALA A 275 0.87 -18.88 14.62
N ILE A 276 -0.25 -18.43 14.04
CA ILE A 276 -1.53 -19.14 14.13
C ILE A 276 -1.48 -20.48 13.41
N HIS A 277 -1.08 -20.48 12.14
CA HIS A 277 -1.21 -21.66 11.27
C HIS A 277 -0.18 -22.75 11.58
N ARG A 278 1.01 -22.37 12.04
CA ARG A 278 2.08 -23.31 12.43
C ARG A 278 2.17 -23.52 13.94
N LYS A 279 1.28 -22.90 14.72
CA LYS A 279 1.19 -23.03 16.20
C LYS A 279 2.51 -22.71 16.92
N SER A 280 3.27 -21.76 16.39
CA SER A 280 4.66 -21.50 16.79
C SER A 280 4.80 -20.27 17.70
N ILE A 281 5.43 -20.47 18.87
CA ILE A 281 5.75 -19.38 19.81
C ILE A 281 6.74 -18.40 19.20
N ALA A 282 7.77 -18.89 18.48
CA ALA A 282 8.79 -18.03 17.90
C ALA A 282 8.18 -17.02 16.91
N TYR A 283 7.21 -17.47 16.09
CA TYR A 283 6.49 -16.58 15.20
C TYR A 283 5.56 -15.62 15.94
N ALA A 284 4.89 -16.07 17.01
CA ALA A 284 4.08 -15.18 17.84
C ALA A 284 4.93 -14.10 18.54
N LEU A 285 6.09 -14.47 19.08
CA LEU A 285 7.05 -13.56 19.68
C LEU A 285 7.51 -12.52 18.65
N GLY A 286 7.95 -12.98 17.47
CA GLY A 286 8.37 -12.09 16.39
C GLY A 286 7.25 -11.16 15.90
N ALA A 287 6.01 -11.66 15.79
CA ALA A 287 4.86 -10.83 15.43
C ALA A 287 4.58 -9.75 16.49
N GLY A 288 4.65 -10.09 17.79
CA GLY A 288 4.46 -9.14 18.88
C GLY A 288 5.57 -8.10 18.98
N VAL A 289 6.83 -8.51 18.75
CA VAL A 289 7.96 -7.58 18.66
C VAL A 289 7.79 -6.62 17.49
N LEU A 290 7.47 -7.12 16.28
CA LEU A 290 7.25 -6.25 15.13
C LEU A 290 6.06 -5.31 15.36
N TYR A 291 4.98 -5.78 15.99
CA TYR A 291 3.84 -4.92 16.33
C TYR A 291 4.21 -3.81 17.31
N ALA A 292 5.09 -4.07 18.29
CA ALA A 292 5.60 -3.04 19.19
C ALA A 292 6.59 -2.08 18.53
N LEU A 293 7.39 -2.54 17.57
CA LEU A 293 8.23 -1.64 16.79
C LEU A 293 7.36 -0.74 15.90
N MET A 294 6.30 -1.29 15.32
CA MET A 294 5.33 -0.51 14.55
C MET A 294 4.65 0.57 15.39
N SER A 295 4.36 0.35 16.68
CA SER A 295 3.68 1.36 17.52
C SER A 295 4.63 2.48 17.93
N LEU A 296 5.94 2.24 17.81
CA LEU A 296 6.96 3.28 17.89
C LEU A 296 7.15 4.02 16.55
N LEU A 297 6.65 3.48 15.43
CA LEU A 297 6.66 4.16 14.13
C LEU A 297 5.39 4.99 13.89
N SER A 298 4.22 4.46 14.24
CA SER A 298 2.94 5.11 13.98
C SER A 298 1.88 4.64 14.96
N PHE A 299 1.01 5.56 15.38
CA PHE A 299 -0.17 5.23 16.19
C PHE A 299 -1.33 4.67 15.36
N SER A 300 -1.23 4.66 14.02
CA SER A 300 -2.27 4.15 13.10
C SER A 300 -2.33 2.60 12.99
N LEU A 301 -1.90 1.89 14.04
CA LEU A 301 -1.81 0.42 14.07
C LEU A 301 -3.13 -0.32 14.17
N VAL A 302 -4.23 0.41 14.33
CA VAL A 302 -5.56 -0.19 14.46
C VAL A 302 -5.91 -1.02 13.23
N SER A 303 -5.36 -0.65 12.06
CA SER A 303 -5.37 -1.42 10.81
C SER A 303 -4.96 -2.88 10.99
N ILE A 304 -3.77 -3.05 11.53
CA ILE A 304 -3.11 -4.34 11.68
C ILE A 304 -3.74 -5.11 12.85
N GLY A 305 -4.12 -4.40 13.91
CA GLY A 305 -4.89 -4.98 15.02
C GLY A 305 -6.24 -5.54 14.57
N ALA A 306 -6.96 -4.85 13.68
CA ALA A 306 -8.21 -5.33 13.11
C ALA A 306 -8.02 -6.62 12.30
N PHE A 307 -6.97 -6.70 11.48
CA PHE A 307 -6.62 -7.93 10.78
C PHE A 307 -6.34 -9.08 11.76
N PHE A 308 -5.55 -8.84 12.80
CA PHE A 308 -5.27 -9.85 13.84
C PHE A 308 -6.56 -10.33 14.51
N GLY A 309 -7.44 -9.41 14.88
CA GLY A 309 -8.75 -9.70 15.45
C GLY A 309 -9.60 -10.56 14.52
N PHE A 310 -9.77 -10.17 13.26
CA PHE A 310 -10.61 -10.89 12.31
C PHE A 310 -10.06 -12.29 11.96
N VAL A 311 -8.75 -12.45 11.75
CA VAL A 311 -8.14 -13.78 11.56
C VAL A 311 -8.28 -14.62 12.82
N GLY A 312 -8.07 -14.02 14.01
CA GLY A 312 -8.25 -14.69 15.29
C GLY A 312 -9.67 -15.22 15.45
N LEU A 313 -10.68 -14.36 15.25
CA LEU A 313 -12.10 -14.73 15.30
C LEU A 313 -12.45 -15.82 14.29
N TRP A 314 -11.98 -15.69 13.04
CA TRP A 314 -12.16 -16.72 12.03
C TRP A 314 -11.57 -18.06 12.48
N ARG A 315 -10.36 -18.07 13.05
CA ARG A 315 -9.68 -19.30 13.47
C ARG A 315 -10.18 -19.86 14.80
N LEU A 316 -10.84 -19.08 15.64
CA LEU A 316 -11.53 -19.60 16.84
C LEU A 316 -12.72 -20.52 16.49
N ALA A 317 -13.32 -20.33 15.32
CA ALA A 317 -14.40 -21.20 14.84
C ALA A 317 -13.92 -22.66 14.62
N ASP A 318 -12.63 -22.86 14.34
CA ASP A 318 -12.03 -24.18 14.16
C ASP A 318 -11.39 -24.67 15.48
N PRO A 319 -11.90 -25.75 16.10
CA PRO A 319 -11.36 -26.31 17.33
C PRO A 319 -9.85 -26.60 17.28
N ALA A 320 -9.30 -26.94 16.11
CA ALA A 320 -7.89 -27.26 15.94
C ALA A 320 -6.96 -26.05 16.15
N TYR A 321 -7.48 -24.82 16.05
CA TYR A 321 -6.72 -23.59 16.18
C TYR A 321 -7.00 -22.80 17.46
N ARG A 322 -8.05 -23.11 18.23
CA ARG A 322 -8.46 -22.31 19.41
C ARG A 322 -7.32 -22.02 20.39
N VAL A 323 -6.61 -23.07 20.82
CA VAL A 323 -5.45 -22.94 21.73
C VAL A 323 -4.34 -22.10 21.08
N SER A 324 -4.10 -22.28 19.78
CA SER A 324 -3.10 -21.52 19.02
C SER A 324 -3.43 -20.03 18.99
N VAL A 325 -4.71 -19.66 18.80
CA VAL A 325 -5.16 -18.26 18.79
C VAL A 325 -4.90 -17.59 20.15
N PHE A 326 -5.37 -18.19 21.25
CA PHE A 326 -5.15 -17.63 22.59
C PHE A 326 -3.67 -17.54 22.96
N LYS A 327 -2.91 -18.61 22.67
CA LYS A 327 -1.46 -18.65 22.88
C LYS A 327 -0.74 -17.58 22.08
N THR A 328 -1.10 -17.41 20.81
CA THR A 328 -0.52 -16.37 19.93
C THR A 328 -0.81 -14.98 20.48
N ALA A 329 -2.07 -14.70 20.86
CA ALA A 329 -2.47 -13.42 21.44
C ALA A 329 -1.70 -13.12 22.73
N LEU A 330 -1.60 -14.10 23.65
CA LEU A 330 -0.87 -13.94 24.91
C LEU A 330 0.62 -13.70 24.68
N VAL A 331 1.27 -14.50 23.83
CA VAL A 331 2.71 -14.35 23.55
C VAL A 331 2.98 -13.02 22.86
N MET A 332 2.15 -12.60 21.91
CA MET A 332 2.27 -11.30 21.26
C MET A 332 2.10 -10.15 22.26
N LEU A 333 1.13 -10.23 23.17
CA LEU A 333 0.93 -9.23 24.21
C LEU A 333 2.14 -9.11 25.14
N VAL A 334 2.67 -10.25 25.61
CA VAL A 334 3.88 -10.28 26.44
C VAL A 334 5.06 -9.68 25.70
N ALA A 335 5.28 -10.06 24.44
CA ALA A 335 6.35 -9.50 23.61
C ALA A 335 6.20 -7.99 23.43
N PHE A 336 4.97 -7.53 23.17
CA PHE A 336 4.66 -6.14 22.95
C PHE A 336 4.94 -5.29 24.20
N VAL A 337 4.44 -5.73 25.35
CA VAL A 337 4.69 -5.09 26.65
C VAL A 337 6.17 -5.12 27.00
N ALA A 338 6.86 -6.24 26.75
CA ALA A 338 8.28 -6.36 27.02
C ALA A 338 9.12 -5.37 26.19
N VAL A 339 8.83 -5.19 24.90
CA VAL A 339 9.54 -4.22 24.06
C VAL A 339 9.34 -2.79 24.56
N HIS A 340 8.09 -2.38 24.83
CA HIS A 340 7.84 -1.03 25.38
C HIS A 340 8.43 -0.84 26.77
N GLY A 341 8.38 -1.87 27.62
CA GLY A 341 9.03 -1.87 28.94
C GLY A 341 10.54 -1.72 28.83
N LEU A 342 11.18 -2.43 27.90
CA LEU A 342 12.62 -2.29 27.63
C LEU A 342 12.97 -0.90 27.09
N VAL A 343 12.16 -0.33 26.21
CA VAL A 343 12.35 1.04 25.70
C VAL A 343 12.22 2.07 26.83
N TYR A 344 11.22 1.91 27.71
CA TYR A 344 11.04 2.75 28.89
C TYR A 344 12.23 2.63 29.85
N LEU A 345 12.67 1.42 30.19
CA LEU A 345 13.83 1.22 31.06
C LEU A 345 15.14 1.76 30.45
N TRP A 346 15.28 1.66 29.12
CA TRP A 346 16.47 2.10 28.41
C TRP A 346 16.55 3.63 28.31
N SER A 347 15.44 4.31 28.05
CA SER A 347 15.44 5.74 27.69
C SER A 347 14.62 6.63 28.63
N GLY A 348 13.75 6.08 29.46
CA GLY A 348 12.72 6.83 30.19
C GLY A 348 11.51 7.21 29.31
N PHE A 349 11.49 6.81 28.03
CA PHE A 349 10.43 7.19 27.10
C PHE A 349 9.07 6.57 27.46
N ASN A 350 8.09 7.42 27.76
CA ASN A 350 6.72 7.04 28.05
C ASN A 350 5.86 7.10 26.78
N VAL A 351 5.60 5.93 26.17
CA VAL A 351 4.80 5.83 24.94
C VAL A 351 3.35 6.26 25.12
N ILE A 352 2.77 6.09 26.31
CA ILE A 352 1.38 6.45 26.59
C ILE A 352 1.23 7.98 26.67
N GLU A 353 2.14 8.64 27.37
CA GLU A 353 2.19 10.10 27.42
C GLU A 353 2.49 10.70 26.05
N CYS A 354 3.41 10.10 25.29
CA CYS A 354 3.66 10.46 23.90
C CYS A 354 2.38 10.36 23.05
N PHE A 355 1.61 9.28 23.18
CA PHE A 355 0.35 9.14 22.46
C PHE A 355 -0.63 10.28 22.78
N HIS A 356 -0.77 10.67 24.05
CA HIS A 356 -1.65 11.76 24.43
C HIS A 356 -1.22 13.11 23.86
N VAL A 357 0.08 13.42 23.93
CA VAL A 357 0.63 14.66 23.38
C VAL A 357 0.50 14.72 21.86
N CYS A 358 0.84 13.63 21.16
CA CYS A 358 0.70 13.53 19.71
C CYS A 358 -0.76 13.57 19.26
N LYS A 359 -1.68 12.92 19.99
CA LYS A 359 -3.13 12.98 19.74
C LYS A 359 -3.66 14.40 19.90
N ALA A 360 -3.25 15.11 20.95
CA ALA A 360 -3.66 16.50 21.18
C ALA A 360 -3.18 17.41 20.04
N GLN A 361 -1.93 17.25 19.59
CA GLN A 361 -1.44 17.96 18.40
C GLN A 361 -2.27 17.60 17.16
N PHE A 362 -2.54 16.32 16.92
CA PHE A 362 -3.33 15.90 15.77
C PHE A 362 -4.74 16.52 15.79
N GLU A 363 -5.40 16.55 16.95
CA GLU A 363 -6.72 17.17 17.10
C GLU A 363 -6.69 18.69 16.91
N GLU A 364 -5.61 19.36 17.35
CA GLU A 364 -5.35 20.77 17.06
C GLU A 364 -5.20 21.01 15.55
N ASP A 365 -4.38 20.20 14.87
CA ASP A 365 -4.18 20.31 13.42
C ASP A 365 -5.51 20.10 12.68
N GLN A 366 -6.30 19.08 13.05
CA GLN A 366 -7.61 18.85 12.44
C GLN A 366 -8.58 20.02 12.66
N ARG A 367 -8.57 20.65 13.83
CA ARG A 367 -9.40 21.82 14.12
C ARG A 367 -8.93 23.06 13.35
N ASN A 368 -7.63 23.27 13.20
CA ASN A 368 -7.08 24.35 12.38
C ASN A 368 -7.45 24.17 10.91
N LEU A 369 -7.42 22.93 10.42
CA LEU A 369 -7.88 22.58 9.08
C LEU A 369 -9.38 22.83 8.89
N ASP A 370 -10.20 22.65 9.94
CA ASP A 370 -11.64 22.94 9.93
C ASP A 370 -11.97 24.44 9.85
N MET A 371 -11.05 25.31 10.27
CA MET A 371 -11.23 26.76 10.17
C MET A 371 -10.93 27.32 8.77
N GLN A 372 -10.30 26.54 7.88
CA GLN A 372 -10.00 26.98 6.52
C GLN A 372 -11.21 26.76 5.60
N THR A 373 -11.74 27.84 5.02
CA THR A 373 -12.82 27.80 4.02
C THR A 373 -12.29 28.13 2.62
N PRO A 374 -12.76 27.46 1.55
CA PRO A 374 -13.77 26.40 1.55
C PRO A 374 -13.16 25.02 1.89
N ARG A 375 -13.78 24.28 2.82
CA ARG A 375 -13.43 22.88 3.10
C ARG A 375 -14.65 22.07 3.50
N TYR A 376 -14.66 20.80 3.10
CA TYR A 376 -15.70 19.86 3.47
C TYR A 376 -15.62 19.44 4.94
N ALA A 377 -16.79 19.20 5.52
CA ALA A 377 -16.88 18.58 6.85
C ALA A 377 -16.19 17.22 6.87
N SER A 378 -15.60 16.88 8.02
CA SER A 378 -14.81 15.67 8.27
C SER A 378 -15.43 14.37 7.74
N TYR A 379 -16.75 14.21 7.87
CA TYR A 379 -17.46 12.99 7.49
C TYR A 379 -17.45 12.76 5.97
N VAL A 380 -17.31 13.81 5.15
CA VAL A 380 -17.26 13.69 3.69
C VAL A 380 -16.04 12.86 3.27
N TYR A 381 -14.92 13.01 3.96
CA TYR A 381 -13.71 12.25 3.68
C TYR A 381 -13.86 10.75 3.99
N LYS A 382 -14.83 10.33 4.81
CA LYS A 382 -15.15 8.89 4.98
C LYS A 382 -15.71 8.25 3.70
N LEU A 383 -16.24 9.07 2.79
CA LEU A 383 -16.73 8.66 1.47
C LEU A 383 -15.71 8.93 0.36
N LEU A 384 -14.96 10.02 0.43
CA LEU A 384 -13.96 10.36 -0.59
C LEU A 384 -12.67 9.54 -0.46
N ASN A 385 -12.15 9.35 0.76
CA ASN A 385 -10.93 8.57 0.99
C ASN A 385 -11.02 7.16 0.39
N PRO A 386 -12.09 6.35 0.57
CA PRO A 386 -12.11 5.03 -0.05
C PRO A 386 -12.13 5.09 -1.58
N LEU A 387 -12.73 6.12 -2.20
CA LEU A 387 -12.65 6.29 -3.66
C LEU A 387 -11.22 6.60 -4.11
N THR A 388 -10.53 7.48 -3.39
CA THR A 388 -9.12 7.80 -3.59
C THR A 388 -8.24 6.55 -3.41
N MET A 389 -8.49 5.77 -2.36
CA MET A 389 -7.80 4.51 -2.08
C MET A 389 -8.02 3.50 -3.22
N LEU A 390 -9.23 3.36 -3.75
CA LEU A 390 -9.50 2.47 -4.88
C LEU A 390 -8.81 2.94 -6.17
N PHE A 391 -8.71 4.26 -6.40
CA PHE A 391 -7.98 4.79 -7.55
C PHE A 391 -6.48 4.54 -7.42
N PHE A 392 -5.89 4.88 -6.27
CA PHE A 392 -4.45 4.76 -6.01
C PHE A 392 -3.97 3.35 -5.67
N ALA A 393 -4.86 2.43 -5.29
CA ALA A 393 -4.59 1.00 -5.37
C ALA A 393 -4.33 0.55 -6.81
N GLY A 394 -4.82 1.30 -7.80
CA GLY A 394 -4.71 1.01 -9.21
C GLY A 394 -6.02 0.45 -9.75
N ILE A 395 -6.47 0.99 -10.89
CA ILE A 395 -7.71 0.57 -11.56
C ILE A 395 -7.75 -0.95 -11.77
N PRO A 396 -6.67 -1.61 -12.25
CA PRO A 396 -6.67 -3.06 -12.38
C PRO A 396 -6.83 -3.80 -11.06
N LEU A 397 -6.15 -3.36 -9.99
CA LEU A 397 -6.27 -3.98 -8.66
C LEU A 397 -7.69 -3.84 -8.14
N THR A 398 -8.31 -2.66 -8.29
CA THR A 398 -9.70 -2.43 -7.88
C THR A 398 -10.67 -3.34 -8.64
N VAL A 399 -10.54 -3.46 -9.96
CA VAL A 399 -11.39 -4.37 -10.75
C VAL A 399 -11.21 -5.82 -10.31
N LEU A 400 -9.97 -6.27 -10.13
CA LEU A 400 -9.67 -7.65 -9.73
C LEU A 400 -10.11 -7.95 -8.29
N PHE A 401 -9.92 -7.00 -7.37
CA PHE A 401 -10.35 -7.10 -5.98
C PHE A 401 -11.88 -7.18 -5.89
N LEU A 402 -12.62 -6.26 -6.52
CA LEU A 402 -14.08 -6.29 -6.54
C LEU A 402 -14.60 -7.54 -7.26
N GLY A 403 -13.95 -7.94 -8.36
CA GLY A 403 -14.24 -9.20 -9.06
C GLY A 403 -14.06 -10.42 -8.17
N ARG A 404 -13.04 -10.42 -7.30
CA ARG A 404 -12.81 -11.50 -6.33
C ARG A 404 -13.90 -11.54 -5.26
N LEU A 405 -14.32 -10.40 -4.74
CA LEU A 405 -15.38 -10.31 -3.74
C LEU A 405 -16.74 -10.82 -4.28
N SER A 406 -16.98 -10.66 -5.58
CA SER A 406 -18.19 -11.19 -6.23
C SER A 406 -18.11 -12.70 -6.51
N ARG A 407 -16.91 -13.31 -6.52
CA ARG A 407 -16.69 -14.71 -6.92
C ARG A 407 -15.86 -15.48 -5.92
N VAL A 408 -16.37 -15.55 -4.71
CA VAL A 408 -15.56 -16.05 -3.60
C VAL A 408 -15.55 -17.58 -3.55
N GLU A 409 -14.43 -18.17 -3.96
CA GLU A 409 -14.15 -19.60 -3.74
C GLU A 409 -14.15 -19.92 -2.25
N ARG A 410 -14.74 -21.07 -1.86
CA ARG A 410 -14.83 -21.50 -0.46
C ARG A 410 -13.48 -21.46 0.27
N GLU A 411 -12.40 -21.88 -0.37
CA GLU A 411 -11.07 -22.03 0.26
C GLU A 411 -10.41 -20.70 0.65
N THR A 412 -10.63 -19.63 -0.11
CA THR A 412 -9.99 -18.32 0.14
C THR A 412 -10.98 -17.26 0.58
N LYS A 413 -12.28 -17.61 0.66
CA LYS A 413 -13.36 -16.70 1.02
C LYS A 413 -13.14 -16.00 2.34
N ALA A 414 -12.72 -16.75 3.34
CA ALA A 414 -12.46 -16.17 4.64
C ALA A 414 -11.34 -15.12 4.58
N VAL A 415 -10.27 -15.36 3.82
CA VAL A 415 -9.17 -14.40 3.68
C VAL A 415 -9.63 -13.12 2.96
N SER A 416 -10.38 -13.25 1.86
CA SER A 416 -10.92 -12.08 1.14
C SER A 416 -11.92 -11.28 1.98
N VAL A 417 -12.77 -11.95 2.77
CA VAL A 417 -13.71 -11.30 3.69
C VAL A 417 -12.96 -10.60 4.82
N VAL A 418 -11.97 -11.25 5.42
CA VAL A 418 -11.11 -10.65 6.46
C VAL A 418 -10.41 -9.41 5.92
N CYS A 419 -9.88 -9.47 4.69
CA CYS A 419 -9.28 -8.32 4.02
C CYS A 419 -10.29 -7.18 3.84
N LEU A 420 -11.50 -7.48 3.35
CA LEU A 420 -12.57 -6.49 3.19
C LEU A 420 -12.99 -5.86 4.51
N LEU A 421 -13.21 -6.65 5.56
CA LEU A 421 -13.60 -6.15 6.88
C LEU A 421 -12.50 -5.27 7.48
N THR A 422 -11.23 -5.66 7.31
CA THR A 422 -10.07 -4.85 7.71
C THR A 422 -10.07 -3.51 6.98
N LEU A 423 -10.31 -3.51 5.66
CA LEU A 423 -10.42 -2.31 4.84
C LEU A 423 -11.56 -1.39 5.29
N LEU A 424 -12.73 -1.96 5.62
CA LEU A 424 -13.91 -1.21 6.07
C LEU A 424 -13.68 -0.57 7.45
N VAL A 425 -13.17 -1.33 8.41
CA VAL A 425 -12.79 -0.80 9.73
C VAL A 425 -11.80 0.34 9.55
N LEU A 426 -10.82 0.15 8.66
CA LEU A 426 -9.82 1.16 8.41
C LEU A 426 -10.39 2.43 7.85
N ASN A 427 -11.20 2.32 6.80
CA ASN A 427 -11.83 3.49 6.21
C ASN A 427 -12.68 4.28 7.21
N MET A 428 -13.37 3.60 8.14
CA MET A 428 -14.22 4.25 9.15
C MET A 428 -13.43 4.88 10.30
N LEU A 429 -12.31 4.26 10.67
CA LEU A 429 -11.41 4.75 11.71
C LEU A 429 -10.36 5.74 11.18
N TYR A 430 -10.28 5.91 9.87
CA TYR A 430 -9.24 6.70 9.25
C TYR A 430 -9.37 8.18 9.66
N LEU A 431 -8.30 8.68 10.28
CA LEU A 431 -8.28 10.00 10.94
C LEU A 431 -7.76 11.10 10.01
N GLY A 432 -6.90 10.77 9.04
CA GLY A 432 -6.30 11.74 8.11
C GLY A 432 -7.29 12.22 7.07
N ARG A 433 -7.73 13.47 7.14
CA ARG A 433 -8.71 14.01 6.19
C ARG A 433 -8.03 14.34 4.86
N GLY A 434 -8.35 13.57 3.84
CA GLY A 434 -7.94 13.84 2.47
C GLY A 434 -6.62 13.19 2.06
N GLU A 435 -5.79 12.71 2.97
CA GLU A 435 -4.54 11.98 2.65
C GLU A 435 -4.78 10.50 2.31
N GLY A 436 -5.86 10.20 1.61
CA GLY A 436 -6.36 8.83 1.42
C GLY A 436 -5.36 7.92 0.68
N GLU A 437 -4.56 8.47 -0.23
CA GLU A 437 -3.65 7.72 -1.10
C GLU A 437 -2.35 7.29 -0.43
N ARG A 438 -1.77 8.12 0.44
CA ARG A 438 -0.51 7.88 1.16
C ARG A 438 -0.76 6.91 2.30
N SER A 439 -1.71 7.23 3.16
CA SER A 439 -2.03 6.38 4.30
C SER A 439 -2.68 5.05 3.90
N ALA A 440 -3.08 4.91 2.63
CA ALA A 440 -3.50 3.61 2.09
C ALA A 440 -2.37 2.58 2.06
N MET A 441 -1.09 2.96 2.15
CA MET A 441 0.01 2.00 2.01
C MET A 441 -0.15 0.76 2.90
N TYR A 442 -0.59 0.95 4.15
CA TYR A 442 -0.81 -0.14 5.12
C TYR A 442 -1.95 -1.09 4.74
N ILE A 443 -2.86 -0.64 3.87
CA ILE A 443 -4.04 -1.39 3.46
C ILE A 443 -3.88 -2.09 2.12
N ILE A 444 -2.93 -1.64 1.29
CA ILE A 444 -2.67 -2.22 -0.03
C ILE A 444 -2.47 -3.73 0.03
N PRO A 445 -1.76 -4.32 1.02
CA PRO A 445 -1.65 -5.77 1.15
C PRO A 445 -3.00 -6.50 1.15
N PHE A 446 -4.03 -5.91 1.76
CA PHE A 446 -5.37 -6.52 1.83
C PHE A 446 -6.16 -6.40 0.52
N MET A 447 -5.79 -5.49 -0.39
CA MET A 447 -6.37 -5.41 -1.73
C MET A 447 -5.61 -6.25 -2.76
N VAL A 448 -4.28 -6.21 -2.70
CA VAL A 448 -3.42 -6.87 -3.68
C VAL A 448 -3.48 -8.40 -3.56
N ILE A 449 -3.65 -8.95 -2.35
CA ILE A 449 -3.72 -10.41 -2.16
C ILE A 449 -4.96 -11.02 -2.84
N PRO A 450 -6.20 -10.54 -2.60
CA PRO A 450 -7.37 -11.04 -3.33
C PRO A 450 -7.28 -10.77 -4.84
N ALA A 451 -6.76 -9.60 -5.25
CA ALA A 451 -6.57 -9.28 -6.66
C ALA A 451 -5.60 -10.26 -7.35
N ALA A 452 -4.49 -10.61 -6.69
CA ALA A 452 -3.52 -11.58 -7.17
C ALA A 452 -4.14 -12.98 -7.32
N CYS A 453 -4.96 -13.41 -6.35
CA CYS A 453 -5.67 -14.69 -6.45
C CYS A 453 -6.63 -14.72 -7.65
N MET A 454 -7.35 -13.62 -7.90
CA MET A 454 -8.24 -13.52 -9.06
C MET A 454 -7.48 -13.55 -10.38
N LEU A 455 -6.39 -12.79 -10.48
CA LEU A 455 -5.57 -12.74 -11.68
C LEU A 455 -4.88 -14.07 -11.96
N GLU A 456 -4.36 -14.73 -10.92
CA GLU A 456 -3.75 -16.05 -11.01
C GLU A 456 -4.73 -17.07 -11.56
N ARG A 457 -5.98 -17.09 -11.08
CA ARG A 457 -7.03 -17.97 -11.62
C ARG A 457 -7.25 -17.76 -13.12
N ILE A 458 -7.34 -16.50 -13.57
CA ILE A 458 -7.53 -16.18 -15.00
C ILE A 458 -6.31 -16.64 -15.82
N VAL A 459 -5.10 -16.40 -15.32
CA VAL A 459 -3.86 -16.84 -15.96
C VAL A 459 -3.80 -18.36 -16.06
N ALA A 460 -4.14 -19.06 -14.98
CA ALA A 460 -4.15 -20.52 -14.91
C ALA A 460 -5.21 -21.13 -15.85
N SER A 461 -6.44 -20.61 -15.83
CA SER A 461 -7.54 -21.14 -16.65
C SER A 461 -7.30 -20.94 -18.15
N THR A 462 -6.64 -19.85 -18.54
CA THR A 462 -6.32 -19.56 -19.94
C THR A 462 -4.97 -20.10 -20.39
N ARG A 463 -4.17 -20.64 -19.46
CA ARG A 463 -2.75 -21.02 -19.64
C ARG A 463 -1.96 -19.96 -20.41
N SER A 464 -2.18 -18.68 -20.07
CA SER A 464 -1.59 -17.54 -20.77
C SER A 464 -1.19 -16.43 -19.81
N LEU A 465 -0.03 -15.82 -20.07
CA LEU A 465 0.44 -14.64 -19.34
C LEU A 465 -0.15 -13.32 -19.86
N ALA A 466 -0.91 -13.33 -20.97
CA ALA A 466 -1.48 -12.11 -21.54
C ALA A 466 -2.35 -11.30 -20.54
N PRO A 467 -3.21 -11.91 -19.69
CA PRO A 467 -3.93 -11.20 -18.65
C PRO A 467 -3.02 -10.49 -17.63
N LEU A 468 -1.94 -11.16 -17.23
CA LEU A 468 -0.93 -10.58 -16.33
C LEU A 468 -0.24 -9.39 -17.01
N SER A 469 0.28 -9.59 -18.22
CA SER A 469 1.01 -8.53 -18.95
C SER A 469 0.17 -7.27 -19.16
N VAL A 470 -1.10 -7.40 -19.57
CA VAL A 470 -2.01 -6.26 -19.72
C VAL A 470 -2.25 -5.56 -18.39
N THR A 471 -2.39 -6.31 -17.30
CA THR A 471 -2.58 -5.76 -15.95
C THR A 471 -1.35 -4.96 -15.50
N LEU A 472 -0.15 -5.52 -15.64
CA LEU A 472 1.10 -4.83 -15.27
C LEU A 472 1.33 -3.58 -16.14
N ALA A 473 1.10 -3.68 -17.46
CA ALA A 473 1.24 -2.55 -18.37
C ALA A 473 0.28 -1.41 -18.02
N PHE A 474 -0.97 -1.72 -17.66
CA PHE A 474 -1.95 -0.73 -17.26
C PHE A 474 -1.56 -0.04 -15.94
N LEU A 475 -1.09 -0.80 -14.95
CA LEU A 475 -0.63 -0.24 -13.67
C LEU A 475 0.56 0.70 -13.85
N ILE A 476 1.56 0.31 -14.65
CA ILE A 476 2.70 1.17 -15.00
C ILE A 476 2.22 2.44 -15.70
N GLY A 477 1.34 2.30 -16.71
CA GLY A 477 0.77 3.43 -17.42
C GLY A 477 -0.01 4.37 -16.50
N GLN A 478 -0.74 3.82 -15.53
CA GLN A 478 -1.44 4.61 -14.52
C GLN A 478 -0.46 5.36 -13.60
N CYS A 479 0.60 4.71 -13.10
CA CYS A 479 1.62 5.38 -12.28
C CYS A 479 2.31 6.51 -13.04
N TRP A 480 2.68 6.26 -14.30
CA TRP A 480 3.26 7.28 -15.18
C TRP A 480 2.30 8.44 -15.42
N LEU A 481 1.02 8.17 -15.68
CA LEU A 481 -0.01 9.21 -15.85
C LEU A 481 -0.17 10.04 -14.58
N ILE A 482 -0.29 9.39 -13.42
CA ILE A 482 -0.42 10.07 -12.13
C ILE A 482 0.79 10.97 -11.92
N GLU A 483 2.02 10.45 -12.02
CA GLU A 483 3.21 11.25 -11.76
C GLU A 483 3.41 12.37 -12.79
N THR A 484 3.05 12.15 -14.07
CA THR A 484 3.14 13.15 -15.13
C THR A 484 2.22 14.34 -14.84
N PHE A 485 0.97 14.09 -14.48
CA PHE A 485 -0.07 15.13 -14.39
C PHE A 485 -0.30 15.65 -12.97
N LEU A 486 -0.06 14.81 -11.98
CA LEU A 486 -0.35 15.08 -10.57
C LEU A 486 0.95 15.04 -9.77
N TYR A 487 1.19 16.10 -9.01
CA TYR A 487 2.21 16.12 -8.00
C TYR A 487 1.64 15.47 -6.74
N THR A 488 2.03 14.21 -6.52
CA THR A 488 1.82 13.55 -5.24
C THR A 488 2.92 14.02 -4.31
N TYR A 489 2.55 14.75 -3.27
CA TYR A 489 3.52 15.24 -2.30
C TYR A 489 3.29 14.62 -0.93
N TRP A 490 4.37 14.56 -0.17
CA TRP A 490 4.34 14.16 1.23
C TRP A 490 3.83 15.28 2.12
#